data_AF-A0A232LVS1-F1
#
_entry.id   AF-A0A232LVS1-F1
#
_cell.length_a   1.000
_cell.length_b   1.000
_cell.length_c   1.000
_cell.angle_alpha   90.00
_cell.angle_beta   90.00
_cell.angle_gamma   90.00
#
_symmetry.space_group_name_H-M   'P 1'
#
loop_
_entity.id
_entity.type
_entity.pdbx_description
1 polymer ?
#
loop_
_entity_poly.entity_id
_entity_poly.type
_entity_poly.pdbx_seq_one_letter_code
_entity_poly.pdbx_strand_id
1 'polypeptide(L)'
;MSNPQEHIKNHLLTAKCLSVSQPWLSSFLASTSQQQQRAPLSALTQTALFRLLASDFTRSLSTSVPSALLPVDISNPAVKERRVPGPVPVQVLDIEDIGVSLWSQVEAIERVERGETLKGKEIVRVVNVGGDDDGNEQQQQQQPAPGGPRPPSSDDDDPTAAAVPDANGNRDNNNTMANADLGLSGATHGPHRLVLQDAAGTRVVAFELKPVEGVAIGKLPIGAKLLLRDATVGRGMVLLSPESVTLLGGKIEAMDAAWRKERKANLLARLAEMEAQPARER
;
A
#
# COMPACT_ATOMS: atom_id res chain seq x y z
N MET A 1 -16.74 -35.05 -9.71
CA MET A 1 -16.19 -33.76 -10.19
C MET A 1 -16.05 -32.86 -8.97
N SER A 2 -14.85 -32.37 -8.68
CA SER A 2 -14.63 -31.54 -7.49
C SER A 2 -15.39 -30.22 -7.63
N ASN A 3 -16.23 -29.87 -6.65
CA ASN A 3 -16.99 -28.63 -6.66
C ASN A 3 -16.01 -27.44 -6.66
N PRO A 4 -16.07 -26.50 -7.62
CA PRO A 4 -15.15 -25.36 -7.69
C PRO A 4 -15.17 -24.53 -6.40
N GLN A 5 -16.31 -24.44 -5.70
CA GLN A 5 -16.41 -23.77 -4.40
C GLN A 5 -15.50 -24.41 -3.36
N GLU A 6 -15.57 -25.73 -3.21
CA GLU A 6 -14.77 -26.48 -2.24
C GLU A 6 -13.28 -26.37 -2.57
N HIS A 7 -12.92 -26.44 -3.85
CA HIS A 7 -11.53 -26.29 -4.26
C HIS A 7 -10.97 -24.92 -3.88
N ILE A 8 -11.67 -23.83 -4.21
CA ILE A 8 -11.23 -22.47 -3.88
C ILE A 8 -11.14 -22.30 -2.35
N LYS A 9 -12.16 -22.76 -1.62
CA LYS A 9 -12.19 -22.68 -0.15
C LYS A 9 -11.00 -23.41 0.47
N ASN A 10 -10.76 -24.65 0.07
CA ASN A 10 -9.68 -25.48 0.60
C ASN A 10 -8.30 -24.92 0.23
N HIS A 11 -8.16 -24.39 -0.99
CA HIS A 11 -6.91 -23.77 -1.42
C HIS A 11 -6.60 -22.51 -0.62
N LEU A 12 -7.57 -21.61 -0.42
CA LEU A 12 -7.37 -20.38 0.36
C LEU A 12 -7.08 -20.67 1.84
N LEU A 13 -7.73 -21.69 2.41
CA LEU A 13 -7.45 -22.14 3.77
C LEU A 13 -6.03 -22.72 3.89
N THR A 14 -5.62 -23.58 2.97
CA THR A 14 -4.32 -24.27 3.05
C THR A 14 -3.16 -23.33 2.74
N ALA A 15 -3.29 -22.49 1.69
CA ALA A 15 -2.20 -21.64 1.21
C ALA A 15 -2.05 -20.34 1.99
N LYS A 16 -3.15 -19.77 2.51
CA LYS A 16 -3.17 -18.44 3.14
C LYS A 16 -3.82 -18.41 4.53
N CYS A 17 -4.29 -19.54 5.06
CA CYS A 17 -4.99 -19.62 6.34
C CYS A 17 -6.28 -18.77 6.38
N LEU A 18 -6.95 -18.61 5.23
CA LEU A 18 -8.18 -17.82 5.11
C LEU A 18 -9.41 -18.73 5.05
N SER A 19 -10.19 -18.76 6.12
CA SER A 19 -11.47 -19.47 6.21
C SER A 19 -12.58 -18.67 5.55
N VAL A 20 -12.74 -18.80 4.24
CA VAL A 20 -13.75 -18.02 3.50
C VAL A 20 -15.18 -18.43 3.85
N SER A 21 -16.08 -17.46 3.96
CA SER A 21 -17.51 -17.68 4.21
C SER A 21 -18.24 -18.19 2.97
N GLN A 22 -19.27 -19.03 3.20
CA GLN A 22 -20.11 -19.54 2.11
C GLN A 22 -20.88 -18.43 1.37
N PRO A 23 -21.48 -17.42 2.05
CA PRO A 23 -22.18 -16.35 1.36
C PRO A 23 -21.28 -15.55 0.42
N TRP A 24 -20.05 -15.27 0.84
CA TRP A 24 -19.07 -14.57 0.01
C TRP A 24 -18.67 -15.40 -1.22
N LEU A 25 -18.39 -16.70 -1.05
CA LEU A 25 -18.02 -17.58 -2.18
C LEU A 25 -19.13 -17.70 -3.21
N SER A 26 -20.37 -17.86 -2.75
CA SER A 26 -21.54 -17.92 -3.63
C SER A 26 -21.71 -16.61 -4.41
N SER A 27 -21.59 -15.46 -3.74
CA SER A 27 -21.65 -14.14 -4.38
C SER A 27 -20.51 -13.93 -5.38
N PHE A 28 -19.28 -14.34 -5.02
CA PHE A 28 -18.12 -14.27 -5.89
C PHE A 28 -18.35 -15.05 -7.20
N LEU A 29 -18.77 -16.31 -7.12
CA LEU A 29 -19.01 -17.14 -8.30
C LEU A 29 -20.19 -16.64 -9.13
N ALA A 30 -21.27 -16.17 -8.50
CA ALA A 30 -22.41 -15.58 -9.19
C ALA A 30 -22.03 -14.28 -9.93
N SER A 31 -21.14 -13.47 -9.36
CA SER A 31 -20.63 -12.24 -9.97
C SER A 31 -19.51 -12.47 -11.01
N THR A 32 -19.00 -13.70 -11.13
CA THR A 32 -17.93 -14.04 -12.06
C THR A 32 -18.54 -14.24 -13.45
N SER A 33 -18.00 -13.55 -14.46
CA SER A 33 -18.53 -13.61 -15.83
C SER A 33 -18.45 -15.04 -16.39
N GLN A 34 -19.38 -15.40 -17.29
CA GLN A 34 -19.39 -16.72 -17.92
C GLN A 34 -18.08 -17.06 -18.63
N GLN A 35 -17.39 -16.05 -19.18
CA GLN A 35 -16.09 -16.23 -19.83
C GLN A 35 -14.98 -16.56 -18.83
N GLN A 36 -15.00 -15.94 -17.64
CA GLN A 36 -14.05 -16.25 -16.56
C GLN A 36 -14.35 -17.58 -15.88
N GLN A 37 -15.59 -18.03 -15.85
CA GLN A 37 -15.95 -19.36 -15.34
C GLN A 37 -15.38 -20.50 -16.19
N ARG A 38 -15.03 -20.24 -17.46
CA ARG A 38 -14.34 -21.19 -18.33
C ARG A 38 -12.82 -21.21 -18.15
N ALA A 39 -12.27 -20.27 -17.38
CA ALA A 39 -10.84 -20.22 -17.13
C ALA A 39 -10.39 -21.40 -16.25
N PRO A 40 -9.09 -21.76 -16.28
CA PRO A 40 -8.53 -22.75 -15.38
C PRO A 40 -8.82 -22.40 -13.91
N LEU A 41 -9.06 -23.42 -13.10
CA LEU A 41 -9.44 -23.25 -11.69
C LEU A 41 -8.39 -22.50 -10.86
N SER A 42 -7.12 -22.58 -11.24
CA SER A 42 -6.04 -21.79 -10.66
C SER A 42 -6.24 -20.29 -10.87
N ALA A 43 -6.62 -19.86 -12.07
CA ALA A 43 -6.90 -18.45 -12.39
C ALA A 43 -8.12 -17.94 -11.62
N LEU A 44 -9.17 -18.78 -11.50
CA LEU A 44 -10.34 -18.45 -10.70
C LEU A 44 -10.00 -18.32 -9.20
N THR A 45 -9.13 -19.18 -8.69
CA THR A 45 -8.66 -19.15 -7.29
C THR A 45 -7.81 -17.91 -7.01
N GLN A 46 -6.94 -17.51 -7.94
CA GLN A 46 -6.18 -16.26 -7.82
C GLN A 46 -7.09 -15.03 -7.89
N THR A 47 -8.10 -15.05 -8.77
CA THR A 47 -9.12 -13.99 -8.82
C THR A 47 -9.90 -13.90 -7.51
N ALA A 48 -10.25 -15.05 -6.93
CA ALA A 48 -10.91 -15.12 -5.63
C ALA A 48 -10.01 -14.53 -4.54
N LEU A 49 -8.74 -14.93 -4.46
CA LEU A 49 -7.78 -14.40 -3.50
C LEU A 49 -7.65 -12.87 -3.62
N PHE A 50 -7.49 -12.35 -4.84
CA PHE A 50 -7.38 -10.91 -5.08
C PHE A 50 -8.61 -10.15 -4.58
N ARG A 51 -9.82 -10.61 -4.93
CA ARG A 51 -11.07 -9.97 -4.48
C ARG A 51 -11.28 -10.12 -2.96
N LEU A 52 -10.84 -11.23 -2.37
CA LEU A 52 -10.92 -11.47 -0.94
C LEU A 52 -10.05 -10.48 -0.16
N LEU A 53 -8.80 -10.31 -0.59
CA LEU A 53 -7.85 -9.36 0.03
C LEU A 53 -8.30 -7.90 -0.13
N ALA A 54 -9.07 -7.59 -1.16
CA ALA A 54 -9.69 -6.28 -1.37
C ALA A 54 -11.05 -6.08 -0.65
N SER A 55 -11.55 -7.11 0.05
CA SER A 55 -12.84 -7.07 0.75
C SER A 55 -12.70 -6.97 2.26
N ASP A 56 -13.76 -6.59 2.95
CA ASP A 56 -13.82 -6.56 4.42
C ASP A 56 -13.88 -7.99 4.98
N PHE A 57 -12.96 -8.34 5.88
CA PHE A 57 -12.88 -9.65 6.52
C PHE A 57 -14.09 -9.98 7.40
N THR A 58 -14.77 -8.98 7.95
CA THR A 58 -16.01 -9.19 8.73
C THR A 58 -17.17 -9.73 7.90
N ARG A 59 -17.14 -9.53 6.57
CA ARG A 59 -18.17 -9.96 5.63
C ARG A 59 -17.75 -11.13 4.75
N SER A 60 -16.44 -11.36 4.63
CA SER A 60 -15.88 -12.31 3.67
C SER A 60 -15.38 -13.60 4.32
N LEU A 61 -14.91 -13.56 5.56
CA LEU A 61 -14.43 -14.74 6.29
C LEU A 61 -15.51 -15.35 7.19
N SER A 62 -15.36 -16.63 7.49
CA SER A 62 -16.19 -17.36 8.44
C SER A 62 -15.61 -17.25 9.85
N THR A 63 -16.50 -17.03 10.82
CA THR A 63 -16.21 -16.97 12.25
C THR A 63 -16.41 -18.32 12.95
N SER A 64 -16.57 -19.41 12.19
CA SER A 64 -16.83 -20.75 12.73
C SER A 64 -15.62 -21.39 13.43
N VAL A 65 -14.41 -20.89 13.19
CA VAL A 65 -13.16 -21.42 13.74
C VAL A 65 -12.63 -20.45 14.79
N PRO A 66 -12.79 -20.72 16.10
CA PRO A 66 -12.38 -19.79 17.15
C PRO A 66 -10.87 -19.52 17.17
N SER A 67 -10.04 -20.49 16.74
CA SER A 67 -8.58 -20.31 16.68
C SER A 67 -8.12 -19.34 15.59
N ALA A 68 -9.01 -18.99 14.65
CA ALA A 68 -8.78 -17.98 13.62
C ALA A 68 -9.33 -16.59 14.00
N LEU A 69 -9.81 -16.43 15.24
CA LEU A 69 -10.37 -15.19 15.76
C LEU A 69 -9.53 -14.68 16.94
N LEU A 70 -9.62 -13.39 17.22
CA LEU A 70 -9.04 -12.79 18.40
C LEU A 70 -9.91 -13.14 19.62
N PRO A 71 -9.31 -13.39 20.80
CA PRO A 71 -10.06 -13.48 22.04
C PRO A 71 -10.88 -12.20 22.30
N VAL A 72 -12.13 -12.35 22.76
CA VAL A 72 -13.04 -11.20 22.99
C VAL A 72 -12.51 -10.19 24.01
N ASP A 73 -11.66 -10.63 24.93
CA ASP A 73 -11.01 -9.84 25.97
C ASP A 73 -9.55 -9.48 25.62
N ILE A 74 -9.16 -9.57 24.34
CA ILE A 74 -7.79 -9.29 23.90
C ILE A 74 -7.30 -7.90 24.30
N SER A 75 -8.21 -6.93 24.38
CA SER A 75 -7.90 -5.53 24.74
C SER A 75 -7.91 -5.28 26.25
N ASN A 76 -8.01 -6.31 27.10
CA ASN A 76 -8.05 -6.16 28.55
C ASN A 76 -6.67 -5.78 29.12
N PRO A 77 -6.49 -4.57 29.70
CA PRO A 77 -5.20 -4.12 30.22
C PRO A 77 -4.79 -4.82 31.52
N ALA A 78 -5.72 -5.47 32.22
CA ALA A 78 -5.42 -6.21 33.44
C ALA A 78 -4.58 -7.47 33.17
N VAL A 79 -4.66 -8.01 31.94
CA VAL A 79 -3.84 -9.14 31.51
C VAL A 79 -2.46 -8.62 31.15
N LYS A 80 -1.45 -8.97 31.97
CA LYS A 80 -0.07 -8.54 31.74
C LYS A 80 0.45 -8.99 30.38
N GLU A 81 0.27 -10.27 30.08
CA GLU A 81 0.74 -10.91 28.87
C GLU A 81 -0.13 -12.12 28.53
N ARG A 82 -0.39 -12.32 27.24
CA ARG A 82 -1.06 -13.51 26.68
C ARG A 82 -0.50 -13.82 25.31
N ARG A 83 -0.36 -15.10 24.97
CA ARG A 83 -0.04 -15.52 23.59
C ARG A 83 -1.31 -15.82 22.79
N VAL A 84 -1.36 -15.36 21.55
CA VAL A 84 -2.38 -15.69 20.55
C VAL A 84 -1.74 -16.67 19.56
N PRO A 85 -2.04 -17.98 19.65
CA PRO A 85 -1.32 -18.99 18.87
C PRO A 85 -1.52 -18.83 17.36
N GLY A 86 -2.71 -18.40 16.92
CA GLY A 86 -3.01 -18.21 15.51
C GLY A 86 -3.08 -19.51 14.70
N PRO A 87 -3.18 -19.42 13.37
CA PRO A 87 -3.15 -18.20 12.57
C PRO A 87 -4.46 -17.39 12.67
N VAL A 88 -4.38 -16.09 12.98
CA VAL A 88 -5.54 -15.16 13.02
C VAL A 88 -5.42 -14.14 11.88
N PRO A 89 -6.29 -14.22 10.86
CA PRO A 89 -6.36 -13.21 9.81
C PRO A 89 -6.98 -11.92 10.37
N VAL A 90 -6.28 -10.80 10.17
CA VAL A 90 -6.75 -9.47 10.58
C VAL A 90 -6.62 -8.49 9.43
N GLN A 91 -7.39 -7.42 9.50
CA GLN A 91 -7.31 -6.28 8.59
C GLN A 91 -6.87 -5.02 9.34
N VAL A 92 -6.12 -4.17 8.65
CA VAL A 92 -5.66 -2.88 9.17
C VAL A 92 -6.77 -1.84 9.02
N LEU A 93 -7.20 -1.26 10.13
CA LEU A 93 -8.16 -0.14 10.15
C LEU A 93 -7.47 1.22 10.22
N ASP A 94 -6.30 1.27 10.87
CA ASP A 94 -5.55 2.50 11.09
C ASP A 94 -4.06 2.20 11.29
N ILE A 95 -3.21 3.15 10.92
CA ILE A 95 -1.76 3.13 11.15
C ILE A 95 -1.29 4.54 11.52
N GLU A 96 -0.51 4.61 12.58
CA GLU A 96 0.08 5.83 13.09
C GLU A 96 1.57 5.61 13.29
N ASP A 97 2.35 6.62 12.96
CA ASP A 97 3.77 6.67 13.29
C ASP A 97 3.90 7.46 14.58
N ILE A 98 4.32 6.77 15.63
CA ILE A 98 4.50 7.35 16.96
C ILE A 98 5.96 7.74 17.22
N GLY A 99 6.87 7.42 16.28
CA GLY A 99 8.28 7.83 16.32
C GLY A 99 8.50 9.27 15.84
N VAL A 100 7.53 9.86 15.14
CA VAL A 100 7.59 11.24 14.62
C VAL A 100 6.52 12.12 15.25
N SER A 101 6.82 13.41 15.45
CA SER A 101 5.87 14.34 16.04
C SER A 101 4.64 14.56 15.15
N LEU A 102 3.46 14.74 15.76
CA LEU A 102 2.23 15.04 15.02
C LEU A 102 2.38 16.27 14.13
N TRP A 103 3.06 17.31 14.63
CA TRP A 103 3.35 18.53 13.87
C TRP A 103 4.18 18.24 12.61
N SER A 104 5.24 17.44 12.73
CA SER A 104 6.08 17.06 11.59
C SER A 104 5.29 16.27 10.54
N GLN A 105 4.35 15.42 10.96
CA GLN A 105 3.44 14.71 10.05
C GLN A 105 2.49 15.66 9.31
N VAL A 106 1.88 16.62 10.02
CA VAL A 106 1.00 17.63 9.40
C VAL A 106 1.79 18.45 8.38
N GLU A 107 2.98 18.91 8.75
CA GLU A 107 3.83 19.70 7.87
C GLU A 107 4.27 18.90 6.63
N ALA A 108 4.57 17.60 6.78
CA ALA A 108 4.86 16.72 5.65
C ALA A 108 3.67 16.62 4.68
N ILE A 109 2.45 16.48 5.18
CA ILE A 109 1.24 16.47 4.35
C ILE A 109 1.07 17.81 3.63
N GLU A 110 1.25 18.93 4.33
CA GLU A 110 1.10 20.27 3.75
C GLU A 110 2.14 20.61 2.69
N ARG A 111 3.38 20.10 2.83
CA ARG A 111 4.41 20.23 1.80
C ARG A 111 3.99 19.53 0.51
N VAL A 112 3.44 18.33 0.62
CA VAL A 112 2.93 17.58 -0.54
C VAL A 112 1.73 18.31 -1.18
N GLU A 113 0.80 18.82 -0.38
CA GLU A 113 -0.33 19.62 -0.87
C GLU A 113 0.14 20.88 -1.61
N ARG A 114 1.27 21.47 -1.20
CA ARG A 114 1.91 22.62 -1.85
C ARG A 114 2.79 22.26 -3.04
N GLY A 115 2.93 20.98 -3.40
CA GLY A 115 3.79 20.54 -4.50
C GLY A 115 5.29 20.71 -4.23
N GLU A 116 5.68 20.75 -2.96
CA GLU A 116 7.07 20.85 -2.53
C GLU A 116 7.66 19.46 -2.36
N THR A 117 8.47 19.02 -3.32
CA THR A 117 9.22 17.76 -3.21
C THR A 117 10.56 18.01 -2.53
N LEU A 118 10.88 17.25 -1.47
CA LEU A 118 12.18 17.29 -0.80
C LEU A 118 13.18 16.45 -1.60
N LYS A 119 14.19 17.07 -2.21
CA LYS A 119 15.34 16.37 -2.78
C LYS A 119 16.53 16.55 -1.82
N GLY A 120 16.60 15.69 -0.80
CA GLY A 120 17.61 15.79 0.26
C GLY A 120 17.28 16.87 1.30
N LYS A 121 18.24 17.74 1.63
CA LYS A 121 18.04 18.88 2.57
C LYS A 121 17.40 20.11 1.92
N GLU A 122 17.03 20.04 0.64
CA GLU A 122 16.57 21.19 -0.15
C GLU A 122 15.11 21.01 -0.58
N ILE A 123 14.33 22.09 -0.42
CA ILE A 123 12.92 22.17 -0.81
C ILE A 123 12.87 22.60 -2.28
N VAL A 124 12.43 21.72 -3.17
CA VAL A 124 12.22 22.04 -4.59
C VAL A 124 10.74 22.32 -4.83
N ARG A 125 10.41 23.55 -5.21
CA ARG A 125 9.07 23.94 -5.66
C ARG A 125 8.90 23.54 -7.12
N VAL A 126 7.94 22.65 -7.39
CA VAL A 126 7.52 22.40 -8.77
C VAL A 126 6.57 23.53 -9.16
N VAL A 127 7.09 24.54 -9.86
CA VAL A 127 6.25 25.57 -10.48
C VAL A 127 5.57 24.92 -11.69
N ASN A 128 4.27 24.63 -11.58
CA ASN A 128 3.47 24.24 -12.74
C ASN A 128 3.24 25.50 -13.59
N VAL A 129 4.13 25.76 -14.55
CA VAL A 129 3.91 26.79 -15.57
C VAL A 129 2.92 26.21 -16.58
N GLY A 130 1.63 26.25 -16.23
CA GLY A 130 0.54 26.09 -17.17
C GLY A 130 0.28 27.44 -17.83
N GLY A 131 0.85 27.65 -19.01
CA GLY A 131 0.43 28.69 -19.94
C GLY A 131 0.05 28.00 -21.24
N ASP A 132 -1.24 27.91 -21.51
CA ASP A 132 -1.78 27.61 -22.82
C ASP A 132 -1.25 28.66 -23.83
N ASP A 133 -0.63 28.23 -24.92
CA ASP A 133 -0.43 29.06 -26.12
C ASP A 133 -0.65 28.20 -27.37
N ASP A 134 -1.91 28.12 -27.78
CA ASP A 134 -2.31 27.79 -29.15
C ASP A 134 -1.98 29.00 -30.03
N GLY A 135 -0.98 28.91 -30.93
CA GLY A 135 -0.58 30.08 -31.69
C GLY A 135 0.46 29.90 -32.80
N ASN A 136 0.04 29.25 -33.89
CA ASN A 136 0.37 29.61 -35.28
C ASN A 136 1.78 29.29 -35.86
N GLU A 137 1.77 28.45 -36.91
CA GLU A 137 2.84 28.32 -37.89
C GLU A 137 2.98 29.60 -38.73
N GLN A 138 4.16 30.23 -38.73
CA GLN A 138 4.59 31.09 -39.85
C GLN A 138 6.09 30.91 -40.13
N GLN A 139 6.36 30.37 -41.31
CA GLN A 139 7.66 30.45 -41.99
C GLN A 139 8.00 31.92 -42.26
N GLN A 140 9.18 32.38 -41.82
CA GLN A 140 9.90 33.46 -42.50
C GLN A 140 11.40 33.43 -42.18
N GLN A 141 12.18 33.67 -43.24
CA GLN A 141 13.62 33.59 -43.39
C GLN A 141 14.35 34.70 -42.62
N GLN A 142 15.60 34.44 -42.15
CA GLN A 142 16.78 35.29 -42.43
C GLN A 142 18.09 34.80 -41.77
N GLN A 143 19.05 34.43 -42.65
CA GLN A 143 20.50 34.67 -42.69
C GLN A 143 21.41 34.60 -41.43
N PRO A 144 22.51 33.80 -41.51
CA PRO A 144 23.76 34.04 -40.77
C PRO A 144 24.86 34.72 -41.61
N ALA A 145 25.77 35.38 -40.88
CA ALA A 145 26.80 36.35 -41.24
C ALA A 145 27.96 35.87 -42.18
N PRO A 146 28.82 36.78 -42.69
CA PRO A 146 29.67 36.54 -43.86
C PRO A 146 31.11 36.08 -43.54
N GLY A 147 31.62 35.17 -44.39
CA GLY A 147 32.81 35.38 -45.22
C GLY A 147 34.22 35.30 -44.60
N GLY A 148 34.94 34.21 -44.92
CA GLY A 148 36.41 34.14 -44.98
C GLY A 148 36.89 32.71 -45.34
N PRO A 149 37.92 32.51 -46.19
CA PRO A 149 37.79 31.63 -47.36
C PRO A 149 38.47 30.24 -47.31
N ARG A 150 37.88 29.29 -48.06
CA ARG A 150 38.40 28.02 -48.65
C ARG A 150 39.61 28.28 -49.61
N PRO A 151 40.36 27.29 -50.18
CA PRO A 151 40.00 25.92 -50.60
C PRO A 151 41.19 24.88 -50.53
N PRO A 152 41.30 23.80 -51.35
CA PRO A 152 40.39 22.66 -51.60
C PRO A 152 41.07 21.25 -51.57
N SER A 153 40.22 20.22 -51.80
CA SER A 153 40.46 18.96 -52.54
C SER A 153 41.35 17.90 -51.86
N SER A 154 41.15 16.59 -52.01
CA SER A 154 40.41 15.78 -53.02
C SER A 154 40.34 14.34 -52.48
N ASP A 155 39.34 13.60 -52.97
CA ASP A 155 39.35 12.16 -53.29
C ASP A 155 39.73 11.13 -52.20
N ASP A 156 38.82 10.18 -51.93
CA ASP A 156 38.99 8.79 -52.39
C ASP A 156 37.92 7.84 -51.81
N ASP A 157 37.53 6.91 -52.67
CA ASP A 157 36.67 5.75 -52.45
C ASP A 157 37.18 4.81 -51.34
N ASP A 158 36.27 4.10 -50.65
CA ASP A 158 36.20 2.62 -50.65
C ASP A 158 35.07 2.09 -49.70
N PRO A 159 34.35 1.01 -50.06
CA PRO A 159 33.25 0.44 -49.26
C PRO A 159 33.61 -0.93 -48.67
N THR A 160 33.50 -1.09 -47.34
CA THR A 160 33.47 -2.39 -46.63
C THR A 160 32.88 -2.14 -45.23
N ALA A 161 32.11 -2.97 -44.52
CA ALA A 161 31.65 -4.33 -44.66
C ALA A 161 30.44 -4.57 -43.72
N ALA A 162 29.68 -5.61 -44.06
CA ALA A 162 29.06 -6.60 -43.17
C ALA A 162 28.00 -6.19 -42.13
N ALA A 163 26.82 -6.77 -42.36
CA ALA A 163 25.73 -6.99 -41.43
C ALA A 163 26.12 -7.76 -40.16
N VAL A 164 25.53 -7.37 -39.03
CA VAL A 164 24.96 -8.25 -37.99
C VAL A 164 23.91 -7.46 -37.20
N PRO A 165 22.65 -7.92 -37.10
CA PRO A 165 21.62 -7.28 -36.27
C PRO A 165 21.49 -8.04 -34.94
N ASP A 166 21.96 -7.44 -33.84
CA ASP A 166 21.61 -7.95 -32.51
C ASP A 166 20.62 -7.00 -31.83
N ALA A 167 19.39 -7.49 -31.78
CA ALA A 167 18.33 -7.03 -30.94
C ALA A 167 18.65 -7.36 -29.47
N ASN A 168 18.60 -6.36 -28.59
CA ASN A 168 18.19 -6.64 -27.22
C ASN A 168 17.44 -5.43 -26.64
N GLY A 169 16.12 -5.42 -26.86
CA GLY A 169 15.20 -4.52 -26.21
C GLY A 169 14.98 -4.98 -24.77
N ASN A 170 15.64 -4.33 -23.83
CA ASN A 170 15.32 -4.45 -22.41
C ASN A 170 14.02 -3.68 -22.13
N ARG A 171 12.88 -4.34 -22.32
CA ARG A 171 11.56 -3.85 -21.93
C ARG A 171 11.33 -4.22 -20.45
N ASP A 172 11.80 -3.36 -19.57
CA ASP A 172 11.41 -3.39 -18.16
C ASP A 172 9.96 -2.89 -18.01
N ASN A 173 9.00 -3.79 -18.22
CA ASN A 173 7.61 -3.58 -17.86
C ASN A 173 7.44 -3.71 -16.34
N ASN A 174 7.94 -2.74 -15.57
CA ASN A 174 7.50 -2.58 -14.20
C ASN A 174 6.24 -1.71 -14.19
N ASN A 175 5.10 -2.40 -14.21
CA ASN A 175 3.82 -1.84 -13.75
C ASN A 175 3.85 -1.72 -12.22
N THR A 176 4.76 -0.90 -11.69
CA THR A 176 4.69 -0.39 -10.31
C THR A 176 3.59 0.65 -10.31
N MET A 177 2.39 0.23 -9.89
CA MET A 177 1.28 1.13 -9.63
C MET A 177 1.76 2.27 -8.72
N ALA A 178 1.64 3.49 -9.24
CA ALA A 178 2.02 4.72 -8.56
C ALA A 178 1.22 4.86 -7.26
N ASN A 179 1.82 4.45 -6.14
CA ASN A 179 1.40 4.92 -4.84
C ASN A 179 1.87 6.38 -4.76
N ALA A 180 0.92 7.32 -4.77
CA ALA A 180 1.21 8.73 -4.59
C ALA A 180 2.07 8.92 -3.34
N ASP A 181 3.27 9.45 -3.56
CA ASP A 181 4.26 9.76 -2.54
C ASP A 181 3.64 10.70 -1.50
N LEU A 182 3.58 10.24 -0.25
CA LEU A 182 3.06 11.02 0.89
C LEU A 182 4.09 12.02 1.43
N GLY A 183 5.18 12.29 0.69
CA GLY A 183 6.22 13.26 1.07
C GLY A 183 7.07 12.80 2.26
N LEU A 184 7.03 11.49 2.56
CA LEU A 184 7.86 10.84 3.56
C LEU A 184 9.02 10.15 2.81
N SER A 185 9.89 10.94 2.18
CA SER A 185 11.06 10.47 1.42
C SER A 185 12.20 10.01 2.35
N GLY A 186 11.85 9.02 3.16
CA GLY A 186 12.62 8.32 4.15
C GLY A 186 11.59 7.51 4.93
N ALA A 187 11.40 6.24 4.57
CA ALA A 187 10.46 5.36 5.26
C ALA A 187 10.72 5.49 6.77
N THR A 188 9.79 6.09 7.50
CA THR A 188 9.97 6.25 8.93
C THR A 188 10.06 4.85 9.53
N HIS A 189 11.12 4.58 10.29
CA HIS A 189 11.45 3.23 10.75
C HIS A 189 10.65 2.79 11.98
N GLY A 190 9.51 3.45 12.23
CA GLY A 190 8.67 3.19 13.39
C GLY A 190 9.35 3.59 14.71
N PRO A 191 8.69 3.30 15.86
CA PRO A 191 7.61 2.33 15.97
C PRO A 191 6.28 2.83 15.40
N HIS A 192 5.51 1.92 14.80
CA HIS A 192 4.14 2.18 14.37
C HIS A 192 3.11 1.63 15.35
N ARG A 193 2.01 2.37 15.52
CA ARG A 193 0.80 1.92 16.19
C ARG A 193 -0.26 1.59 15.14
N LEU A 194 -0.88 0.43 15.23
CA LEU A 194 -1.93 -0.01 14.31
C LEU A 194 -3.23 -0.28 15.06
N VAL A 195 -4.35 -0.14 14.37
CA VAL A 195 -5.64 -0.69 14.81
C VAL A 195 -5.99 -1.84 13.89
N LEU A 196 -6.11 -3.03 14.45
CA LEU A 196 -6.39 -4.26 13.71
C LEU A 196 -7.81 -4.75 14.02
N GLN A 197 -8.41 -5.48 13.09
CA GLN A 197 -9.72 -6.10 13.26
C GLN A 197 -9.75 -7.51 12.67
N ASP A 198 -10.36 -8.46 13.38
CA ASP A 198 -10.57 -9.83 12.89
C ASP A 198 -11.92 -10.00 12.15
N ALA A 199 -12.20 -11.23 11.70
CA ALA A 199 -13.45 -11.57 11.03
C ALA A 199 -14.70 -11.49 11.93
N ALA A 200 -14.54 -11.54 13.25
CA ALA A 200 -15.64 -11.37 14.20
C ALA A 200 -15.93 -9.89 14.50
N GLY A 201 -15.13 -8.97 13.96
CA GLY A 201 -15.22 -7.54 14.23
C GLY A 201 -14.50 -7.12 15.50
N THR A 202 -13.82 -8.04 16.19
CA THR A 202 -13.00 -7.75 17.37
C THR A 202 -11.85 -6.84 16.96
N ARG A 203 -11.74 -5.69 17.63
CA ARG A 203 -10.69 -4.70 17.37
C ARG A 203 -9.63 -4.76 18.45
N VAL A 204 -8.37 -4.62 18.03
CA VAL A 204 -7.23 -4.58 18.94
C VAL A 204 -6.22 -3.55 18.48
N VAL A 205 -5.57 -2.88 19.44
CA VAL A 205 -4.43 -2.01 19.16
C VAL A 205 -3.18 -2.87 19.05
N ALA A 206 -2.34 -2.58 18.08
CA ALA A 206 -1.06 -3.24 17.91
C ALA A 206 0.08 -2.21 17.94
N PHE A 207 1.22 -2.64 18.46
CA PHE A 207 2.42 -1.84 18.59
C PHE A 207 3.57 -2.59 17.92
N GLU A 208 4.29 -1.93 17.04
CA GLU A 208 5.48 -2.47 16.39
C GLU A 208 6.65 -2.54 17.38
N LEU A 209 6.85 -3.72 17.98
CA LEU A 209 7.92 -3.95 18.95
C LEU A 209 9.27 -4.14 18.25
N LYS A 210 9.28 -4.81 17.10
CA LYS A 210 10.43 -4.94 16.20
C LYS A 210 10.00 -4.48 14.80
N PRO A 211 10.87 -3.81 14.01
CA PRO A 211 10.53 -3.36 12.67
C PRO A 211 10.00 -4.50 11.80
N VAL A 212 8.81 -4.34 11.22
CA VAL A 212 8.18 -5.31 10.32
C VAL A 212 8.21 -4.77 8.90
N GLU A 213 8.82 -5.52 7.99
CA GLU A 213 8.90 -5.12 6.59
C GLU A 213 7.50 -4.90 6.00
N GLY A 214 7.32 -3.75 5.33
CA GLY A 214 6.04 -3.35 4.74
C GLY A 214 5.07 -2.66 5.70
N VAL A 215 5.33 -2.68 7.02
CA VAL A 215 4.58 -1.88 8.00
C VAL A 215 5.21 -0.49 8.07
N ALA A 216 4.71 0.40 7.23
CA ALA A 216 5.05 1.81 7.30
C ALA A 216 3.94 2.65 6.67
N ILE A 217 3.86 3.90 7.08
CA ILE A 217 2.98 4.87 6.45
C ILE A 217 3.35 5.03 4.96
N GLY A 218 2.35 4.93 4.08
CA GLY A 218 2.54 4.97 2.63
C GLY A 218 2.93 3.64 1.99
N LYS A 219 3.43 2.67 2.77
CA LYS A 219 3.66 1.29 2.31
C LYS A 219 2.49 0.37 2.64
N LEU A 220 1.92 0.49 3.84
CA LEU A 220 0.79 -0.31 4.29
C LEU A 220 -0.52 0.44 4.02
N PRO A 221 -1.33 0.02 3.04
CA PRO A 221 -2.62 0.66 2.79
C PRO A 221 -3.66 0.25 3.84
N ILE A 222 -4.67 1.09 4.01
CA ILE A 222 -5.79 0.76 4.90
C ILE A 222 -6.66 -0.35 4.29
N GLY A 223 -7.10 -1.25 5.14
CA GLY A 223 -7.74 -2.50 4.76
C GLY A 223 -6.76 -3.57 4.30
N ALA A 224 -5.44 -3.35 4.37
CA ALA A 224 -4.44 -4.40 4.16
C ALA A 224 -4.66 -5.56 5.13
N LYS A 225 -4.33 -6.77 4.68
CA LYS A 225 -4.56 -8.00 5.40
C LYS A 225 -3.24 -8.53 5.97
N LEU A 226 -3.29 -8.92 7.23
CA LEU A 226 -2.18 -9.48 7.98
C LEU A 226 -2.60 -10.83 8.57
N LEU A 227 -1.63 -11.70 8.81
CA LEU A 227 -1.82 -12.95 9.51
C LEU A 227 -0.98 -12.93 10.79
N LEU A 228 -1.64 -13.01 11.95
CA LEU A 228 -0.99 -13.10 13.24
C LEU A 228 -0.73 -14.57 13.60
N ARG A 229 0.49 -14.90 14.01
CA ARG A 229 0.90 -16.25 14.44
C ARG A 229 1.77 -16.13 15.68
N ASP A 230 1.44 -16.91 16.71
CA ASP A 230 2.13 -16.88 18.01
C ASP A 230 2.41 -15.45 18.53
N ALA A 231 1.43 -14.56 18.36
CA ALA A 231 1.59 -13.15 18.67
C ALA A 231 1.46 -12.91 20.17
N THR A 232 2.35 -12.10 20.73
CA THR A 232 2.28 -11.71 22.15
C THR A 232 1.36 -10.51 22.30
N VAL A 233 0.44 -10.58 23.24
CA VAL A 233 -0.46 -9.49 23.62
C VAL A 233 -0.08 -9.03 25.02
N GLY A 234 0.45 -7.81 25.14
CA GLY A 234 0.85 -7.21 26.40
C GLY A 234 -0.09 -6.06 26.77
N ARG A 235 -0.68 -6.10 27.97
CA ARG A 235 -1.58 -5.04 28.48
C ARG A 235 -2.67 -4.59 27.48
N GLY A 236 -3.25 -5.55 26.76
CA GLY A 236 -4.31 -5.27 25.79
C GLY A 236 -3.83 -4.87 24.38
N MET A 237 -2.52 -4.90 24.10
CA MET A 237 -1.95 -4.54 22.80
C MET A 237 -1.18 -5.70 22.18
N VAL A 238 -1.38 -5.95 20.88
CA VAL A 238 -0.58 -6.94 20.14
C VAL A 238 0.82 -6.36 19.89
N LEU A 239 1.86 -7.07 20.32
CA LEU A 239 3.25 -6.71 20.11
C LEU A 239 3.74 -7.35 18.82
N LEU A 240 3.82 -6.54 17.76
CA LEU A 240 4.18 -7.01 16.43
C LEU A 240 5.69 -7.20 16.31
N SER A 241 6.07 -8.32 15.71
CA SER A 241 7.44 -8.65 15.34
C SER A 241 7.43 -9.36 13.98
N PRO A 242 8.55 -9.37 13.24
CA PRO A 242 8.64 -10.08 11.96
C PRO A 242 8.28 -11.57 12.05
N GLU A 243 8.47 -12.16 13.23
CA GLU A 243 8.21 -13.57 13.50
C GLU A 243 6.71 -13.85 13.71
N SER A 244 5.95 -12.86 14.20
CA SER A 244 4.55 -13.03 14.58
C SER A 244 3.54 -12.53 13.54
N VAL A 245 4.01 -11.88 12.47
CA VAL A 245 3.16 -11.24 11.46
C VAL A 245 3.59 -11.63 10.06
N THR A 246 2.63 -12.05 9.24
CA THR A 246 2.81 -12.19 7.79
C THR A 246 1.90 -11.21 7.06
N LEU A 247 2.47 -10.37 6.19
CA LEU A 247 1.70 -9.46 5.35
C LEU A 247 1.09 -10.24 4.18
N LEU A 248 -0.24 -10.23 4.08
CA LEU A 248 -0.97 -10.81 2.93
C LEU A 248 -1.23 -9.75 1.84
N GLY A 249 -1.14 -8.46 2.18
CA GLY A 249 -1.38 -7.34 1.27
C GLY A 249 -2.87 -7.04 1.09
N GLY A 250 -3.25 -6.54 -0.09
CA GLY A 250 -4.60 -6.05 -0.34
C GLY A 250 -4.83 -4.63 0.17
N LYS A 251 -5.99 -4.07 -0.18
CA LYS A 251 -6.39 -2.70 0.12
C LYS A 251 -7.91 -2.61 -0.01
N ILE A 252 -8.55 -1.87 0.89
CA ILE A 252 -9.96 -1.52 0.72
C ILE A 252 -10.00 -0.06 0.28
N GLU A 253 -10.19 0.16 -1.03
CA GLU A 253 -10.04 1.49 -1.67
C GLU A 253 -10.83 2.59 -0.96
N ALA A 254 -12.09 2.31 -0.61
CA ALA A 254 -12.94 3.29 0.09
C ALA A 254 -12.38 3.68 1.47
N MET A 255 -11.83 2.72 2.22
CA MET A 255 -11.26 2.98 3.55
C MET A 255 -9.93 3.72 3.47
N ASP A 256 -9.07 3.34 2.52
CA ASP A 256 -7.78 4.02 2.31
C ASP A 256 -7.95 5.46 1.83
N ALA A 257 -8.88 5.69 0.88
CA ALA A 257 -9.19 7.03 0.41
C ALA A 257 -9.78 7.91 1.52
N ALA A 258 -10.72 7.38 2.31
CA ALA A 258 -11.30 8.11 3.45
C ALA A 258 -10.23 8.44 4.49
N TRP A 259 -9.41 7.46 4.87
CA TRP A 259 -8.32 7.66 5.83
C TRP A 259 -7.33 8.72 5.35
N ARG A 260 -6.89 8.68 4.09
CA ARG A 260 -5.96 9.68 3.52
C ARG A 260 -6.55 11.08 3.57
N LYS A 261 -7.84 11.23 3.24
CA LYS A 261 -8.54 12.52 3.24
C LYS A 261 -8.69 13.07 4.66
N GLU A 262 -9.00 12.22 5.63
CA GLU A 262 -9.29 12.63 7.01
C GLU A 262 -8.03 12.75 7.87
N ARG A 263 -6.90 12.17 7.44
CA ARG A 263 -5.68 12.09 8.22
C ARG A 263 -5.18 13.43 8.73
N LYS A 264 -5.12 14.45 7.87
CA LYS A 264 -4.65 15.80 8.26
C LYS A 264 -5.54 16.38 9.37
N ALA A 265 -6.86 16.29 9.20
CA ALA A 265 -7.82 16.77 10.19
C ALA A 265 -7.70 16.01 11.52
N ASN A 266 -7.50 14.70 11.48
CA ASN A 266 -7.31 13.86 12.67
C ASN A 266 -6.03 14.22 13.43
N LEU A 267 -4.92 14.48 12.72
CA LEU A 267 -3.67 14.93 13.33
C LEU A 267 -3.82 16.31 13.99
N LEU A 268 -4.49 17.26 13.32
CA LEU A 268 -4.77 18.59 13.88
C LEU A 268 -5.69 18.52 15.10
N ALA A 269 -6.72 17.68 15.07
CA ALA A 269 -7.62 17.50 16.21
C ALA A 269 -6.86 16.95 17.45
N ARG A 270 -5.94 16.00 17.24
CA ARG A 270 -5.08 15.48 18.33
C ARG A 270 -4.13 16.52 18.88
N LEU A 271 -3.53 17.34 18.03
CA LEU A 271 -2.70 18.47 18.48
C LEU A 271 -3.50 19.42 19.36
N ALA A 272 -4.70 19.79 18.93
CA ALA A 272 -5.58 20.67 19.72
C ALA A 272 -6.00 20.03 21.07
N GLU A 273 -6.27 18.73 21.11
CA GLU A 273 -6.58 18.01 22.34
C GLU A 273 -5.39 17.99 23.32
N MET A 274 -4.18 17.75 22.80
CA MET A 274 -2.95 17.80 23.59
C MET A 274 -2.65 19.21 24.13
N GLU A 275 -2.99 20.27 23.39
CA GLU A 275 -2.85 21.66 23.86
C GLU A 275 -3.91 22.03 24.91
N ALA A 276 -5.07 21.38 24.90
CA ALA A 276 -6.13 21.60 25.88
C ALA A 276 -5.91 20.88 27.22
N GLN A 277 -5.18 19.75 27.22
CA GLN A 277 -4.87 18.96 28.42
C GLN A 277 -3.92 19.62 29.45
N PRO A 278 -2.89 20.43 29.12
CA PRO A 278 -2.01 21.05 30.11
C PRO A 278 -2.69 22.08 31.02
N ALA A 279 -3.93 22.50 30.74
CA ALA A 279 -4.67 23.46 31.55
C ALA A 279 -5.50 22.81 32.68
N ARG A 280 -5.61 21.48 32.75
CA ARG A 280 -6.46 20.77 33.73
C ARG A 280 -5.73 20.21 34.95
N GLU A 281 -4.40 20.26 34.99
CA GLU A 281 -3.58 19.73 36.09
C GLU A 281 -2.82 20.83 36.87
N ARG A 282 -3.37 22.04 36.96
CA ARG A 282 -2.87 23.09 37.86
C ARG A 282 -3.93 23.55 38.84
#